data_AF-A0A6L9EVU9-F1
#
_entry.id   AF-A0A6L9EVU9-F1
#
_cell.length_a   1.000
_cell.length_b   1.000
_cell.length_c   1.000
_cell.angle_alpha   90.00
_cell.angle_beta   90.00
_cell.angle_gamma   90.00
#
_symmetry.space_group_name_H-M   'P 1'
#
loop_
_entity.id
_entity.type
_entity.pdbx_description
1 polymer ?
#
loop_
_entity_poly.entity_id
_entity_poly.type
_entity_poly.pdbx_seq_one_letter_code
_entity_poly.pdbx_strand_id
1 'polypeptide(L)'
;MKMINLKKEMLLLLGISFLVLYSCQKPIDPIEKPKKTISIKEAKQLQDNYIRTRSVILKDTFGYEDSREVWFSLEELEQYLSYVKQEATKKGYQDLGVRIYFGANDPTEKRKFGLSTVFLAPTGKKEYQRGSFLNFNYQDDHGENIYEIDPLNRGGVGDPPVNY
;
A
#
# COMPACT_ATOMS: atom_id res chain seq x y z
N MET A 1 2.62 -1.55 -65.03
CA MET A 1 3.88 -1.51 -64.25
C MET A 1 3.76 -0.73 -62.92
N LYS A 2 3.10 0.43 -62.86
CA LYS A 2 2.93 1.24 -61.61
C LYS A 2 2.21 0.53 -60.46
N MET A 3 1.19 -0.28 -60.74
CA MET A 3 0.34 -0.92 -59.72
C MET A 3 1.05 -2.05 -58.92
N ILE A 4 2.11 -2.63 -59.48
CA ILE A 4 2.92 -3.68 -58.83
C ILE A 4 3.85 -3.05 -57.78
N ASN A 5 4.39 -1.86 -58.06
CA ASN A 5 5.26 -1.14 -57.13
C ASN A 5 4.48 -0.59 -55.92
N LEU A 6 3.25 -0.12 -56.13
CA LEU A 6 2.38 0.34 -55.03
C LEU A 6 2.02 -0.78 -54.05
N LYS A 7 1.77 -2.01 -54.53
CA LYS A 7 1.54 -3.17 -53.66
C LYS A 7 2.80 -3.57 -52.88
N LYS A 8 3.98 -3.47 -53.49
CA LYS A 8 5.26 -3.74 -52.81
C LYS A 8 5.57 -2.70 -51.74
N GLU A 9 5.35 -1.42 -52.02
CA GLU A 9 5.51 -0.33 -51.05
C GLU A 9 4.52 -0.45 -49.88
N MET A 10 3.27 -0.83 -50.16
CA MET A 10 2.26 -1.07 -49.11
C MET A 10 2.59 -2.30 -48.24
N LEU A 11 3.10 -3.40 -48.83
CA LEU A 11 3.59 -4.55 -48.06
C LEU A 11 4.82 -4.20 -47.21
N LEU A 12 5.72 -3.34 -47.72
CA LEU A 12 6.91 -2.89 -46.99
C LEU A 12 6.52 -2.03 -45.78
N LEU A 13 5.55 -1.12 -45.94
CA LEU A 13 5.03 -0.28 -44.85
C LEU A 13 4.28 -1.08 -43.77
N LEU A 14 3.50 -2.09 -44.16
CA LEU A 14 2.85 -3.02 -43.20
C LEU A 14 3.88 -3.85 -42.41
N GLY A 15 4.95 -4.31 -43.07
CA GLY A 15 6.03 -5.06 -42.43
C GLY A 15 6.83 -4.22 -41.42
N ILE A 16 7.11 -2.95 -41.75
CA ILE A 16 7.81 -2.01 -40.84
C ILE A 16 6.92 -1.69 -39.62
N SER A 17 5.62 -1.48 -39.81
CA SER A 17 4.66 -1.27 -38.71
C SER A 17 4.62 -2.47 -37.75
N PHE A 18 4.63 -3.70 -38.28
CA PHE A 18 4.67 -4.93 -37.47
C PHE A 18 5.98 -5.07 -36.66
N LEU A 19 7.12 -4.63 -37.23
CA LEU A 19 8.43 -4.65 -36.57
C LEU A 19 8.57 -3.61 -35.45
N VAL A 20 7.97 -2.41 -35.61
CA VAL A 20 7.98 -1.38 -34.56
C VAL A 20 7.11 -1.80 -33.36
N LEU A 21 6.01 -2.52 -33.58
CA LEU A 21 5.13 -3.01 -32.52
C LEU A 21 5.73 -4.18 -31.71
N TYR A 22 6.55 -5.03 -32.32
CA TYR A 22 7.22 -6.15 -31.62
C TYR A 22 8.45 -5.72 -30.81
N SER A 23 9.11 -4.62 -31.18
CA SER A 23 10.37 -4.17 -30.57
C SER A 23 10.22 -3.59 -29.14
N CYS A 24 9.00 -3.44 -28.62
CA CYS A 24 8.75 -2.82 -27.30
C CYS A 24 8.20 -3.75 -26.21
N GLN A 25 8.12 -5.08 -26.42
CA GLN A 25 7.87 -5.99 -25.29
C GLN A 25 9.19 -6.32 -24.60
N LYS A 26 9.64 -5.40 -23.73
CA LYS A 26 10.65 -5.74 -22.74
C LYS A 26 10.16 -6.94 -21.93
N PRO A 27 10.95 -8.02 -21.79
CA PRO A 27 10.60 -9.10 -20.88
C PRO A 27 10.41 -8.52 -19.49
N ILE A 28 9.28 -8.85 -18.86
CA ILE A 28 9.01 -8.46 -17.48
C ILE A 28 9.96 -9.29 -16.62
N ASP A 29 10.95 -8.64 -16.01
CA ASP A 29 11.83 -9.29 -15.06
C ASP A 29 10.98 -9.92 -13.94
N PRO A 30 11.28 -11.16 -13.50
CA PRO A 30 10.53 -11.80 -12.43
C PRO A 30 10.53 -10.93 -11.17
N ILE A 31 9.35 -10.63 -10.64
CA ILE A 31 9.23 -9.88 -9.39
C ILE A 31 9.77 -10.76 -8.25
N GLU A 32 10.90 -10.35 -7.66
CA GLU A 32 11.47 -11.06 -6.51
C GLU A 32 10.57 -10.93 -5.28
N LYS A 33 10.50 -12.02 -4.51
CA LYS A 33 9.79 -12.04 -3.23
C LYS A 33 10.40 -10.99 -2.27
N PRO A 34 9.59 -10.10 -1.66
CA PRO A 34 10.13 -9.10 -0.74
C PRO A 34 10.84 -9.74 0.47
N LYS A 35 12.03 -9.23 0.79
CA LYS A 35 12.92 -9.77 1.83
C LYS A 35 12.32 -9.81 3.24
N LYS A 36 11.36 -8.93 3.54
CA LYS A 36 10.71 -8.78 4.85
C LYS A 36 9.39 -9.57 4.99
N THR A 37 9.09 -10.49 4.07
CA THR A 37 7.93 -11.37 4.20
C THR A 37 8.20 -12.48 5.22
N ILE A 38 7.20 -12.81 6.03
CA ILE A 38 7.26 -13.90 7.02
C ILE A 38 6.69 -15.20 6.45
N SER A 39 6.92 -16.31 7.15
CA SER A 39 6.31 -17.60 6.79
C SER A 39 4.83 -17.67 7.20
N ILE A 40 4.06 -18.53 6.53
CA ILE A 40 2.65 -18.79 6.90
C ILE A 40 2.54 -19.28 8.36
N LYS A 41 3.48 -20.13 8.80
CA LYS A 41 3.52 -20.64 10.18
C LYS A 41 3.73 -19.52 11.19
N GLU A 42 4.62 -18.58 10.88
CA GLU A 42 4.89 -17.42 11.72
C GLU A 42 3.67 -16.49 11.80
N ALA A 43 3.01 -16.22 10.68
CA ALA A 43 1.79 -15.42 10.66
C ALA A 43 0.65 -16.04 11.49
N LYS A 44 0.45 -17.36 11.41
CA LYS A 44 -0.48 -18.10 12.29
C LYS A 44 -0.13 -17.94 13.77
N GLN A 45 1.15 -18.12 14.11
CA GLN A 45 1.61 -17.96 15.49
C GLN A 45 1.41 -16.54 16.03
N LEU A 46 1.57 -15.51 15.19
CA LEU A 46 1.30 -14.12 15.56
C LEU A 46 -0.19 -13.92 15.85
N GLN A 47 -1.08 -14.45 15.01
CA GLN A 47 -2.51 -14.37 15.26
C GLN A 47 -2.91 -15.15 16.51
N ASP A 48 -2.45 -16.39 16.69
CA ASP A 48 -2.73 -17.19 17.88
C ASP A 48 -2.34 -16.47 19.18
N ASN A 49 -1.19 -15.78 19.16
CA ASN A 49 -0.76 -14.95 20.27
C ASN A 49 -1.69 -13.76 20.50
N TYR A 50 -2.16 -13.08 19.45
CA TYR A 50 -3.15 -12.01 19.56
C TYR A 50 -4.46 -12.53 20.16
N ILE A 51 -4.97 -13.66 19.67
CA ILE A 51 -6.22 -14.28 20.12
C ILE A 51 -6.17 -14.62 21.60
N ARG A 52 -5.10 -15.31 22.03
CA ARG A 52 -4.92 -15.75 23.42
C ARG A 52 -4.70 -14.61 24.42
N THR A 53 -4.40 -13.40 23.95
CA THR A 53 -4.07 -12.27 24.82
C THR A 53 -5.01 -11.09 24.61
N ARG A 54 -4.90 -10.38 23.49
CA ARG A 54 -5.64 -9.15 23.20
C ARG A 54 -7.12 -9.46 23.00
N SER A 55 -7.46 -10.45 22.17
CA SER A 55 -8.87 -10.75 21.90
C SER A 55 -9.64 -11.17 23.15
N VAL A 56 -9.03 -11.92 24.07
CA VAL A 56 -9.66 -12.28 25.35
C VAL A 56 -9.96 -11.04 26.19
N ILE A 57 -8.95 -10.20 26.42
CA ILE A 57 -9.11 -8.98 27.24
C ILE A 57 -10.15 -8.03 26.64
N LEU A 58 -10.10 -7.82 25.32
CA LEU A 58 -11.03 -6.94 24.61
C LEU A 58 -12.46 -7.49 24.67
N LYS A 59 -12.64 -8.81 24.45
CA LYS A 59 -13.96 -9.45 24.52
C LYS A 59 -14.56 -9.34 25.92
N ASP A 60 -13.78 -9.63 26.95
CA ASP A 60 -14.22 -9.56 28.35
C ASP A 60 -14.57 -8.13 28.76
N THR A 61 -13.83 -7.14 28.25
CA THR A 61 -14.05 -5.71 28.56
C THR A 61 -15.22 -5.11 27.78
N PHE A 62 -15.31 -5.39 26.48
CA PHE A 62 -16.31 -4.77 25.59
C PHE A 62 -17.65 -5.52 25.59
N GLY A 63 -17.65 -6.80 26.00
CA GLY A 63 -18.81 -7.68 25.92
C GLY A 63 -19.09 -8.19 24.50
N TYR A 64 -18.14 -8.04 23.57
CA TYR A 64 -18.23 -8.52 22.21
C TYR A 64 -16.86 -8.79 21.58
N GLU A 65 -16.85 -9.59 20.50
CA GLU A 65 -15.63 -9.84 19.73
C GLU A 65 -15.24 -8.61 18.93
N ASP A 66 -14.02 -8.11 19.18
CA ASP A 66 -13.43 -7.00 18.46
C ASP A 66 -12.75 -7.47 17.16
N SER A 67 -12.56 -6.55 16.21
CA SER A 67 -11.86 -6.81 14.96
C SER A 67 -10.37 -7.05 15.19
N ARG A 68 -9.81 -8.02 14.46
CA ARG A 68 -8.37 -8.40 14.50
C ARG A 68 -7.75 -8.50 13.12
N GLU A 69 -8.49 -8.11 12.10
CA GLU A 69 -8.08 -8.09 10.70
C GLU A 69 -8.72 -6.88 10.01
N VAL A 70 -8.02 -6.34 9.02
CA VAL A 70 -8.51 -5.28 8.15
C VAL A 70 -8.11 -5.65 6.74
N TRP A 71 -9.10 -5.76 5.86
CA TRP A 71 -8.89 -6.16 4.48
C TRP A 71 -8.99 -4.95 3.54
N PHE A 72 -8.00 -4.77 2.68
CA PHE A 72 -8.05 -3.82 1.57
C PHE A 72 -7.96 -4.59 0.26
N SER A 73 -8.64 -4.13 -0.78
CA SER A 73 -8.43 -4.69 -2.12
C SER A 73 -7.04 -4.31 -2.61
N LEU A 74 -6.43 -5.17 -3.45
CA LEU A 74 -5.15 -4.86 -4.05
C LEU A 74 -5.25 -3.59 -4.93
N GLU A 75 -6.35 -3.45 -5.68
CA GLU A 75 -6.63 -2.29 -6.53
C GLU A 75 -6.67 -0.99 -5.72
N GLU A 76 -7.35 -0.98 -4.57
CA GLU A 76 -7.43 0.21 -3.71
C GLU A 76 -6.07 0.57 -3.10
N LEU A 77 -5.29 -0.44 -2.67
CA LEU A 77 -3.93 -0.21 -2.18
C LEU A 77 -3.03 0.35 -3.28
N GLU A 78 -3.09 -0.19 -4.50
CA GLU A 78 -2.31 0.32 -5.63
C GLU A 78 -2.70 1.75 -6.02
N GLN A 79 -4.00 2.04 -6.03
CA GLN A 79 -4.52 3.38 -6.27
C GLN A 79 -4.03 4.37 -5.19
N TYR A 80 -4.13 3.99 -3.93
CA TYR A 80 -3.70 4.84 -2.81
C TYR A 80 -2.19 5.08 -2.82
N LEU A 81 -1.37 4.05 -3.06
CA LEU A 81 0.08 4.20 -3.17
C LEU A 81 0.47 5.09 -4.36
N SER A 82 -0.28 5.05 -5.46
CA SER A 82 -0.07 5.92 -6.61
C SER A 82 -0.43 7.38 -6.29
N TYR A 83 -1.55 7.60 -5.62
CA TYR A 83 -1.96 8.91 -5.11
C TYR A 83 -0.91 9.51 -4.16
N VAL A 84 -0.45 8.73 -3.17
CA VAL A 84 0.60 9.16 -2.22
C VAL A 84 1.89 9.54 -2.96
N LYS A 85 2.36 8.71 -3.88
CA LYS A 85 3.57 9.01 -4.67
C LYS A 85 3.44 10.32 -5.44
N GLN A 86 2.30 10.53 -6.09
CA GLN A 86 2.05 11.74 -6.87
C GLN A 86 2.01 12.99 -5.99
N GLU A 87 1.21 12.99 -4.92
CA GLU A 87 1.03 14.16 -4.07
C GLU A 87 2.26 14.49 -3.23
N ALA A 88 2.95 13.47 -2.70
CA ALA A 88 4.16 13.66 -1.90
C ALA A 88 5.29 14.25 -2.75
N THR A 89 5.47 13.74 -3.98
CA THR A 89 6.49 14.27 -4.91
C THR A 89 6.20 15.73 -5.28
N LYS A 90 4.93 16.08 -5.58
CA LYS A 90 4.54 17.49 -5.84
C LYS A 90 4.86 18.42 -4.67
N LYS A 91 4.81 17.91 -3.45
CA LYS A 91 5.09 18.65 -2.20
C LYS A 91 6.57 18.58 -1.77
N GLY A 92 7.45 18.00 -2.58
CA GLY A 92 8.89 17.96 -2.34
C GLY A 92 9.35 16.89 -1.34
N TYR A 93 8.52 15.86 -1.08
CA TYR A 93 8.92 14.73 -0.26
C TYR A 93 9.64 13.66 -1.10
N GLN A 94 10.63 13.02 -0.49
CA GLN A 94 11.37 11.87 -0.99
C GLN A 94 11.36 10.76 0.07
N ASP A 95 11.98 9.62 -0.19
CA ASP A 95 12.04 8.45 0.72
C ASP A 95 10.66 8.07 1.28
N LEU A 96 9.70 7.89 0.37
CA LEU A 96 8.30 7.68 0.72
C LEU A 96 8.07 6.32 1.38
N GLY A 97 7.17 6.29 2.35
CA GLY A 97 6.69 5.08 3.00
C GLY A 97 5.24 5.20 3.44
N VAL A 98 4.72 4.14 4.06
CA VAL A 98 3.39 4.11 4.68
C VAL A 98 3.52 3.65 6.11
N ARG A 99 2.88 4.35 7.04
CA ARG A 99 2.78 3.98 8.45
C ARG A 99 1.34 3.55 8.75
N ILE A 100 1.19 2.41 9.39
CA ILE A 100 -0.13 1.86 9.75
C ILE A 100 -0.38 2.18 11.23
N TYR A 101 -1.46 2.91 11.50
CA TYR A 101 -1.92 3.22 12.85
C TYR A 101 -3.10 2.33 13.21
N PHE A 102 -3.14 1.85 14.45
CA PHE A 102 -4.35 1.29 15.03
C PHE A 102 -5.32 2.44 15.39
N GLY A 103 -6.60 2.24 15.12
CA GLY A 103 -7.68 3.15 15.49
C GLY A 103 -8.92 2.38 15.94
N ALA A 104 -9.99 3.10 16.25
CA ALA A 104 -11.30 2.54 16.53
C ALA A 104 -12.36 3.31 15.71
N ASN A 105 -13.32 2.57 15.15
CA ASN A 105 -14.48 3.18 14.51
C ASN A 105 -15.39 3.83 15.56
N ASP A 106 -16.29 4.69 15.11
CA ASP A 106 -17.26 5.32 16.01
C ASP A 106 -18.11 4.27 16.74
N PRO A 107 -18.44 4.50 18.02
CA PRO A 107 -19.38 3.68 18.77
C PRO A 107 -20.73 3.54 18.07
N THR A 108 -21.34 2.37 18.22
CA THR A 108 -22.73 2.11 17.82
C THR A 108 -23.52 1.54 18.98
N GLU A 109 -24.86 1.45 18.85
CA GLU A 109 -25.70 0.83 19.88
C GLU A 109 -25.26 -0.61 20.22
N LYS A 110 -24.83 -1.38 19.20
CA LYS A 110 -24.37 -2.76 19.36
C LYS A 110 -22.90 -2.87 19.77
N ARG A 111 -22.09 -1.85 19.47
CA ARG A 111 -20.63 -1.82 19.69
C ARG A 111 -20.25 -0.51 20.37
N LYS A 112 -20.50 -0.40 21.67
CA LYS A 112 -20.36 0.85 22.45
C LYS A 112 -18.92 1.40 22.53
N PHE A 113 -17.92 0.60 22.19
CA PHE A 113 -16.51 1.00 22.14
C PHE A 113 -15.98 1.08 20.69
N GLY A 114 -16.86 0.93 19.69
CA GLY A 114 -16.46 0.76 18.30
C GLY A 114 -15.81 -0.60 18.05
N LEU A 115 -15.43 -0.84 16.80
CA LEU A 115 -14.54 -1.94 16.40
C LEU A 115 -13.16 -1.37 16.09
N SER A 116 -12.12 -2.09 16.47
CA SER A 116 -10.74 -1.79 16.08
C SER A 116 -10.62 -1.70 14.55
N THR A 117 -9.82 -0.76 14.07
CA THR A 117 -9.49 -0.57 12.66
C THR A 117 -8.02 -0.16 12.52
N VAL A 118 -7.57 0.03 11.28
CA VAL A 118 -6.31 0.69 10.99
C VAL A 118 -6.51 1.79 9.95
N PHE A 119 -5.59 2.74 9.93
CA PHE A 119 -5.44 3.66 8.79
C PHE A 119 -3.99 3.76 8.35
N LEU A 120 -3.79 3.95 7.04
CA LEU A 120 -2.50 4.02 6.37
C LEU A 120 -2.16 5.50 6.16
N ALA A 121 -1.19 6.01 6.90
CA ALA A 121 -0.69 7.37 6.75
C ALA A 121 0.55 7.41 5.84
N PRO A 122 0.63 8.35 4.89
CA PRO A 122 1.81 8.52 4.06
C PRO A 122 2.96 9.10 4.89
N THR A 123 4.18 8.70 4.57
CA THR A 123 5.41 9.20 5.22
C THR A 123 6.45 9.58 4.18
N GLY A 124 7.36 10.48 4.52
CA GLY A 124 8.47 10.87 3.66
C GLY A 124 9.44 11.82 4.35
N LYS A 125 10.53 12.16 3.67
CA LYS A 125 11.55 13.12 4.12
C LYS A 125 11.52 14.33 3.19
N LYS A 126 11.51 15.55 3.75
CA LYS A 126 11.78 16.77 2.99
C LYS A 126 13.28 16.99 2.95
N GLU A 127 13.82 17.37 1.79
CA GLU A 127 15.20 17.89 1.74
C GLU A 127 15.26 19.17 2.59
N TYR A 128 15.90 19.09 3.75
CA TYR A 128 16.13 20.27 4.57
C TYR A 128 17.05 21.24 3.81
N GLN A 129 16.62 22.50 3.65
CA GLN A 129 17.52 23.52 3.14
C GLN A 129 18.73 23.65 4.08
N ARG A 130 19.91 23.62 3.47
CA ARG A 130 21.25 23.72 4.07
C ARG A 130 21.35 25.04 4.86
N GLY A 131 20.93 25.03 6.14
CA GLY A 131 20.89 26.25 6.95
C GLY A 131 20.32 26.10 8.37
N SER A 132 19.63 25.01 8.70
CA SER A 132 19.24 24.74 10.09
C SER A 132 20.41 24.11 10.86
N PHE A 133 21.08 24.91 11.71
CA PHE A 133 22.19 24.48 12.58
C PHE A 133 21.75 23.64 13.79
N LEU A 134 20.55 23.06 13.76
CA LEU A 134 20.01 22.22 14.82
C LEU A 134 19.53 20.90 14.23
N ASN A 135 20.44 19.96 13.97
CA ASN A 135 20.07 18.57 13.71
C ASN A 135 21.02 17.66 14.50
N PHE A 136 20.76 17.56 15.80
CA PHE A 136 21.31 16.53 16.65
C PHE A 136 20.73 15.18 16.23
N ASN A 137 21.48 14.41 15.43
CA ASN A 137 21.56 12.95 15.39
C ASN A 137 20.29 12.14 15.75
N TYR A 138 19.13 12.41 15.15
CA TYR A 138 18.02 11.47 15.14
C TYR A 138 17.93 10.86 13.74
N GLN A 139 18.63 9.75 13.55
CA GLN A 139 18.61 8.99 12.31
C GLN A 139 17.38 8.07 12.34
N ASP A 140 16.19 8.66 12.19
CA ASP A 140 14.99 7.87 11.90
C ASP A 140 15.12 7.35 10.46
N ASP A 141 15.26 6.04 10.31
CA ASP A 141 15.23 5.39 9.00
C ASP A 141 13.82 5.53 8.37
N HIS A 142 12.81 5.84 9.19
CA HIS A 142 11.45 6.06 8.74
C HIS A 142 11.19 7.55 8.46
N GLY A 143 10.52 7.86 7.34
CA GLY A 143 10.04 9.21 7.06
C GLY A 143 9.03 9.70 8.11
N GLU A 144 8.91 11.02 8.24
CA GLU A 144 7.87 11.65 9.05
C GLU A 144 6.51 11.48 8.37
N ASN A 145 5.41 11.57 9.12
CA ASN A 145 4.07 11.58 8.51
C ASN A 145 3.92 12.82 7.62
N ILE A 146 3.27 12.65 6.46
CA ILE A 146 2.90 13.74 5.57
C ILE A 146 1.45 14.11 5.89
N TYR A 147 1.26 15.12 6.74
CA TYR A 147 -0.07 15.55 7.19
C TYR A 147 -0.86 16.30 6.10
N GLU A 148 -0.22 16.68 5.00
CA GLU A 148 -0.83 17.35 3.85
C GLU A 148 -1.42 16.38 2.80
N ILE A 149 -1.44 15.08 3.08
CA ILE A 149 -2.01 14.02 2.23
C ILE A 149 -2.93 13.16 3.07
N ASP A 150 -4.15 12.92 2.56
CA ASP A 150 -5.17 12.20 3.30
C ASP A 150 -4.78 10.72 3.56
N PRO A 151 -5.01 10.19 4.78
CA PRO A 151 -4.78 8.79 5.07
C PRO A 151 -5.88 7.89 4.50
N LEU A 152 -5.54 6.64 4.16
CA LEU A 152 -6.53 5.62 3.77
C LEU A 152 -7.01 4.86 5.01
N ASN A 153 -8.31 4.85 5.23
CA ASN A 153 -9.03 3.99 6.17
C ASN A 153 -10.24 3.40 5.42
N ARG A 154 -10.89 2.37 5.98
CA ARG A 154 -12.10 1.66 5.50
C ARG A 154 -11.82 0.38 4.73
N GLY A 155 -10.79 -0.35 5.13
CA GLY A 155 -10.74 -1.77 4.82
C GLY A 155 -11.96 -2.49 5.42
N GLY A 156 -12.47 -3.49 4.72
CA GLY A 156 -13.53 -4.35 5.25
C GLY A 156 -13.04 -5.06 6.51
N VAL A 157 -13.81 -5.01 7.59
CA VAL A 157 -13.57 -5.81 8.79
C VAL A 157 -14.51 -7.01 8.76
N GLY A 158 -13.98 -8.23 8.96
CA GLY A 158 -14.82 -9.39 9.20
C GLY A 158 -15.59 -9.22 10.52
N ASP A 159 -16.90 -9.45 10.51
CA ASP A 159 -17.75 -9.55 11.69
C ASP A 159 -18.60 -10.84 11.60
N PRO A 160 -18.18 -11.95 12.23
CA PRO A 160 -17.00 -12.11 13.10
C PRO A 160 -15.68 -12.12 12.30
N PRO A 161 -14.54 -11.82 12.95
CA PRO A 161 -13.24 -11.79 12.28
C PRO A 161 -12.73 -13.19 11.92
N VAL A 162 -12.13 -13.31 10.74
CA VAL A 162 -11.57 -14.55 10.19
C VAL A 162 -10.20 -14.87 10.82
N ASN A 163 -9.89 -16.16 10.92
CA ASN A 163 -8.57 -16.64 11.34
C ASN A 163 -7.65 -16.79 10.12
N TYR A 164 -6.36 -16.51 10.31
CA TYR A 164 -5.30 -16.64 9.33
C TYR A 164 -4.80 -18.09 9.18
#